data_AF-A0A7S0WL64-F1
#
_entry.id   AF-A0A7S0WL64-F1
#
_cell.length_a   1.000
_cell.length_b   1.000
_cell.length_c   1.000
_cell.angle_alpha   90.00
_cell.angle_beta   90.00
_cell.angle_gamma   90.00
#
_symmetry.space_group_name_H-M   'P 1'
#
loop_
_entity.id
_entity.type
_entity.pdbx_description
1 polymer ?
#
loop_
_entity_poly.entity_id
_entity_poly.type
_entity_poly.pdbx_seq_one_letter_code
_entity_poly.pdbx_strand_id
1 'polypeptide(L)'
;MADDILPPNVLRLISDKLYEKRKLAALEIEQLVKKLAAAGDHGRVRLLVDKLVSEYAFTVQPNHRKGALLCLAAAAVGLGNPTPEQLRLIVPPVLASFKDTDARVRYYACEALYNVAKVARESFLLFFNDVFEALFKLCADPEPNVQNAVTFLDNLVKDIVAASPADFNMPAFVPRLRALLAAPVSSPKCRQFLISWITVLDSVPDLDLLSHLPALLEGLLGCLGDGAREIRVAAHKALMEFLSEVGANPCVDFPPMAATLVGAAGCGDEFTRLTALKWVKEFVGLAPGQLVGVYPAILAAVLANMSHANADIAEVSKQASDALLANAPAAGASDAQGVQLNTCAMLAAASAELLGTGVTPTSLLPYDLGGGKANDPDALPPAYMALGAPPAAKIAGGEPGRLEALRWVSWLLGRAQSVVLEQLPALLPALLDALMSQSEAVAEGAL
;
A
#
# COMPACT_ATOMS: atom_id res chain seq x y z
N MET A 1 -24.82 34.83 -41.07
CA MET A 1 -25.38 34.76 -39.71
C MET A 1 -24.88 33.45 -39.14
N ALA A 2 -23.98 33.49 -38.16
CA ALA A 2 -23.56 32.26 -37.48
C ALA A 2 -24.80 31.73 -36.76
N ASP A 3 -25.27 30.54 -37.14
CA ASP A 3 -26.32 29.83 -36.41
C ASP A 3 -25.86 29.74 -34.95
N ASP A 4 -26.59 30.38 -34.05
CA ASP A 4 -26.24 30.35 -32.63
C ASP A 4 -26.41 28.91 -32.13
N ILE A 5 -25.29 28.22 -31.95
CA ILE A 5 -25.23 26.80 -31.61
C ILE A 5 -25.96 26.49 -30.29
N LEU A 6 -26.05 27.49 -29.40
CA LEU A 6 -26.80 27.39 -28.15
C LEU A 6 -28.19 28.02 -28.32
N PRO A 7 -29.27 27.33 -27.93
CA PRO A 7 -30.60 27.91 -27.95
C PRO A 7 -30.69 29.21 -27.12
N PRO A 8 -31.48 30.22 -27.54
CA PRO A 8 -31.60 31.49 -26.82
C PRO A 8 -32.02 31.33 -25.34
N ASN A 9 -32.83 30.32 -25.06
CA ASN A 9 -33.28 30.04 -23.70
C ASN A 9 -32.15 29.49 -22.82
N VAL A 10 -31.24 28.67 -23.38
CA VAL A 10 -30.01 28.23 -22.70
C VAL A 10 -29.14 29.44 -22.35
N LEU A 11 -28.88 30.33 -23.30
CA LEU A 11 -28.05 31.54 -23.09
C LEU A 11 -28.58 32.40 -21.94
N ARG A 12 -29.90 32.53 -21.83
CA ARG A 12 -30.57 33.29 -20.77
C ARG A 12 -30.47 32.62 -19.40
N LEU A 13 -30.52 31.29 -19.34
CA LEU A 13 -30.72 30.53 -18.11
C LEU A 13 -29.44 29.94 -17.51
N ILE A 14 -28.42 29.66 -18.33
CA ILE A 14 -27.19 28.98 -17.90
C ILE A 14 -26.45 29.71 -16.78
N SER A 15 -26.54 31.05 -16.76
CA SER A 15 -25.83 31.90 -15.79
C SER A 15 -26.73 32.44 -14.67
N ASP A 16 -27.99 32.00 -14.60
CA ASP A 16 -28.95 32.51 -13.60
C ASP A 16 -28.47 32.17 -12.17
N LYS A 17 -28.87 32.96 -11.18
CA LYS A 17 -28.54 32.75 -9.76
C LYS A 17 -29.24 31.51 -9.19
N LEU A 18 -30.45 31.21 -9.66
CA LEU A 18 -31.26 30.09 -9.19
C LEU A 18 -30.83 28.77 -9.85
N TYR A 19 -30.63 27.75 -9.02
CA TYR A 19 -30.27 26.41 -9.49
C TYR A 19 -31.29 25.83 -10.47
N GLU A 20 -32.58 25.89 -10.15
CA GLU A 20 -33.66 25.33 -11.00
C GLU A 20 -33.65 25.91 -12.42
N LYS A 21 -33.28 27.20 -12.57
CA LYS A 21 -33.17 27.82 -13.88
C LYS A 21 -31.97 27.31 -14.67
N ARG A 22 -30.81 27.15 -14.04
CA ARG A 22 -29.64 26.53 -14.69
C ARG A 22 -29.92 25.07 -15.08
N LYS A 23 -30.69 24.35 -14.28
CA LYS A 23 -31.15 22.98 -14.57
C LYS A 23 -32.03 22.92 -15.82
N LEU A 24 -32.92 23.89 -16.02
CA LEU A 24 -33.70 23.99 -17.27
C LEU A 24 -32.82 24.18 -18.50
N ALA A 25 -31.76 24.99 -18.41
CA ALA A 25 -30.78 25.13 -19.50
C ALA A 25 -30.09 23.79 -19.80
N ALA A 26 -29.67 23.06 -18.77
CA ALA A 26 -29.05 21.75 -18.92
C ALA A 26 -29.98 20.72 -19.57
N LEU A 27 -31.26 20.66 -19.18
CA LEU A 27 -32.24 19.78 -19.82
C LEU A 27 -32.43 20.10 -21.31
N GLU A 28 -32.41 21.37 -21.69
CA GLU A 28 -32.49 21.78 -23.09
C GLU A 28 -31.23 21.37 -23.88
N ILE A 29 -30.05 21.46 -23.27
CA ILE A 29 -28.80 20.93 -23.82
C ILE A 29 -28.85 19.41 -23.99
N GLU A 30 -29.34 18.66 -23.01
CA GLU A 30 -29.48 17.20 -23.10
C GLU A 30 -30.34 16.82 -24.31
N GLN A 31 -31.52 17.44 -24.45
CA GLN A 31 -32.44 17.15 -25.56
C GLN A 31 -31.85 17.55 -26.91
N LEU A 32 -31.10 18.66 -26.99
CA LEU A 32 -30.43 19.08 -28.21
C LEU A 32 -29.32 18.10 -28.60
N VAL A 33 -28.43 17.76 -27.66
CA VAL A 33 -27.33 16.82 -27.92
C VAL A 33 -27.86 15.44 -28.29
N LYS A 34 -28.94 14.96 -27.65
CA LYS A 34 -29.60 13.71 -28.02
C LYS A 34 -30.11 13.71 -29.46
N LYS A 35 -30.73 14.82 -29.91
CA LYS A 35 -31.20 14.97 -31.30
C LYS A 35 -30.03 15.00 -32.29
N LEU A 36 -28.98 15.76 -31.98
CA LEU A 36 -27.79 15.86 -32.84
C LEU A 36 -27.06 14.52 -32.95
N ALA A 37 -26.89 13.81 -31.83
CA ALA A 37 -26.28 12.49 -31.81
C ALA A 37 -27.09 11.46 -32.61
N ALA A 38 -28.43 11.47 -32.47
CA ALA A 38 -29.30 10.62 -33.27
C ALA A 38 -29.25 10.94 -34.78
N ALA A 39 -28.91 12.18 -35.15
CA ALA A 39 -28.69 12.59 -36.53
C ALA A 39 -27.25 12.36 -37.04
N GLY A 40 -26.34 11.85 -36.20
CA GLY A 40 -24.92 11.69 -36.53
C GLY A 40 -24.13 13.00 -36.61
N ASP A 41 -24.68 14.12 -36.15
CA ASP A 41 -24.05 15.44 -36.21
C ASP A 41 -23.10 15.68 -35.03
N HIS A 42 -22.02 14.90 -35.00
CA HIS A 42 -20.99 15.01 -33.96
C HIS A 42 -20.21 16.34 -34.04
N GLY A 43 -20.18 16.98 -35.21
CA GLY A 43 -19.55 18.28 -35.41
C GLY A 43 -20.25 19.39 -34.62
N ARG A 44 -21.59 19.46 -34.69
CA ARG A 44 -22.36 20.44 -33.90
C ARG A 44 -22.29 20.16 -32.40
N VAL A 45 -22.26 18.89 -31.98
CA VAL A 45 -22.06 18.54 -30.56
C VAL A 45 -20.71 19.08 -30.06
N ARG A 46 -19.64 18.88 -30.84
CA ARG A 46 -18.32 19.42 -30.51
C ARG A 46 -18.33 20.93 -30.36
N LEU A 47 -18.87 21.66 -31.36
CA LEU A 47 -18.95 23.12 -31.32
C LEU A 47 -19.79 23.62 -30.12
N LEU A 48 -20.84 22.89 -29.76
CA LEU A 48 -21.66 23.19 -28.59
C LEU A 48 -20.86 23.07 -27.30
N VAL A 49 -20.14 21.95 -27.12
CA VAL A 49 -19.28 21.73 -25.95
C VAL A 49 -18.17 22.78 -25.91
N ASP A 50 -17.50 23.05 -27.03
CA ASP A 50 -16.45 24.08 -27.11
C ASP A 50 -16.97 25.47 -26.71
N LYS A 51 -18.20 25.82 -27.10
CA LYS A 51 -18.84 27.08 -26.69
C LYS A 51 -19.14 27.11 -25.19
N LEU A 52 -19.66 26.03 -24.61
CA LEU A 52 -19.88 25.93 -23.15
C LEU A 52 -18.57 26.10 -22.36
N VAL A 53 -17.48 25.48 -22.85
CA VAL A 53 -16.17 25.53 -22.20
C VAL A 53 -15.55 26.93 -22.30
N SER A 54 -15.49 27.49 -23.51
CA SER A 54 -14.84 28.77 -23.77
C SER A 54 -15.56 29.97 -23.15
N GLU A 55 -16.91 29.97 -23.13
CA GLU A 55 -17.69 31.12 -22.67
C GLU A 55 -18.12 31.04 -21.20
N TYR A 56 -18.18 29.85 -20.60
CA TYR A 56 -18.77 29.68 -19.25
C TYR A 56 -17.89 28.93 -18.25
N ALA A 57 -17.24 27.84 -18.63
CA ALA A 57 -16.55 26.94 -17.69
C ALA A 57 -15.36 27.58 -16.95
N PHE A 58 -14.65 28.52 -17.59
CA PHE A 58 -13.46 29.17 -17.02
C PHE A 58 -13.65 30.65 -16.69
N THR A 59 -14.91 31.10 -16.61
CA THR A 59 -15.21 32.50 -16.27
C THR A 59 -14.97 32.79 -14.79
N VAL A 60 -14.77 34.08 -14.45
CA VAL A 60 -14.67 34.52 -13.05
C VAL A 60 -15.97 34.37 -12.27
N GLN A 61 -17.12 34.33 -12.98
CA GLN A 61 -18.44 34.29 -12.36
C GLN A 61 -18.82 32.87 -11.93
N PRO A 62 -19.05 32.60 -10.63
CA PRO A 62 -19.29 31.24 -10.15
C PRO A 62 -20.59 30.64 -10.69
N ASN A 63 -21.62 31.44 -10.97
CA ASN A 63 -22.89 30.92 -11.52
C ASN A 63 -22.74 30.45 -12.97
N HIS A 64 -21.87 31.10 -13.75
CA HIS A 64 -21.57 30.68 -15.12
C HIS A 64 -20.86 29.31 -15.10
N ARG A 65 -19.85 29.16 -14.23
CA ARG A 65 -19.14 27.88 -14.06
C ARG A 65 -20.09 26.75 -13.62
N LYS A 66 -20.97 27.01 -12.65
CA LYS A 66 -22.01 26.05 -12.21
C LYS A 66 -22.95 25.66 -13.35
N GLY A 67 -23.38 26.63 -14.16
CA GLY A 67 -24.21 26.38 -15.33
C GLY A 67 -23.51 25.54 -16.39
N ALA A 68 -22.24 25.85 -16.67
CA ALA A 68 -21.40 25.09 -17.59
C ALA A 68 -21.27 23.63 -17.15
N LEU A 69 -20.98 23.38 -15.87
CA LEU A 69 -20.86 22.03 -15.32
C LEU A 69 -22.14 21.20 -15.51
N LEU A 70 -23.31 21.79 -15.24
CA LEU A 70 -24.61 21.14 -15.47
C LEU A 70 -24.83 20.84 -16.96
N CYS A 71 -24.51 21.78 -17.85
CA CYS A 71 -24.69 21.61 -19.29
C CYS A 71 -23.70 20.60 -19.90
N LEU A 72 -22.47 20.55 -19.41
CA LEU A 72 -21.46 19.56 -19.82
C LEU A 72 -21.88 18.14 -19.41
N ALA A 73 -22.39 17.97 -18.19
CA ALA A 73 -22.93 16.68 -17.76
C ALA A 73 -24.16 16.28 -18.59
N ALA A 74 -25.08 17.22 -18.83
CA ALA A 74 -26.24 17.01 -19.67
C ALA A 74 -25.88 16.67 -21.12
N ALA A 75 -24.81 17.24 -21.67
CA ALA A 75 -24.30 16.86 -22.98
C ALA A 75 -23.83 15.38 -22.99
N ALA A 76 -23.09 14.94 -21.96
CA ALA A 76 -22.72 13.52 -21.84
C ALA A 76 -23.94 12.60 -21.70
N VAL A 77 -24.94 12.99 -20.92
CA VAL A 77 -26.21 12.23 -20.79
C VAL A 77 -26.95 12.17 -22.12
N GLY A 78 -27.05 13.29 -22.85
CA GLY A 78 -27.68 13.36 -24.16
C GLY A 78 -26.99 12.48 -25.21
N LEU A 79 -25.66 12.30 -25.11
CA LEU A 79 -24.90 11.37 -25.95
C LEU A 79 -25.25 9.90 -25.68
N GLY A 80 -25.61 9.56 -24.44
CA GLY A 80 -26.03 8.20 -24.02
C GLY A 80 -24.90 7.17 -23.94
N ASN A 81 -24.01 7.11 -24.92
CA ASN A 81 -22.77 6.34 -24.89
C ASN A 81 -21.64 7.18 -25.50
N PRO A 82 -21.08 8.15 -24.74
CA PRO A 82 -20.12 9.10 -25.26
C PRO A 82 -18.80 8.42 -25.65
N THR A 83 -18.33 8.71 -26.86
CA THR A 83 -17.04 8.19 -27.36
C THR A 83 -15.86 8.79 -26.59
N PRO A 84 -14.68 8.15 -26.61
CA PRO A 84 -13.46 8.70 -26.01
C PRO A 84 -13.13 10.12 -26.48
N GLU A 85 -13.34 10.45 -27.76
CA GLU A 85 -13.11 11.79 -28.29
C GLU A 85 -14.04 12.85 -27.67
N GLN A 86 -15.32 12.51 -27.50
CA GLN A 86 -16.29 13.39 -26.85
C GLN A 86 -15.99 13.55 -25.36
N LEU A 87 -15.59 12.48 -24.67
CA LEU A 87 -15.20 12.54 -23.27
C LEU A 87 -13.96 13.42 -23.06
N ARG A 88 -13.00 13.42 -23.99
CA ARG A 88 -11.82 14.31 -23.93
C ARG A 88 -12.17 15.79 -24.01
N LEU A 89 -13.35 16.15 -24.52
CA LEU A 89 -13.85 17.52 -24.52
C LEU A 89 -14.59 17.87 -23.22
N ILE A 90 -15.22 16.89 -22.58
CA ILE A 90 -16.13 17.09 -21.44
C ILE A 90 -15.41 16.92 -20.10
N VAL A 91 -14.60 15.87 -19.93
CA VAL A 91 -14.01 15.50 -18.63
C VAL A 91 -12.96 16.52 -18.15
N PRO A 92 -11.98 16.96 -18.96
CA PRO A 92 -10.96 17.91 -18.49
C PRO A 92 -11.50 19.24 -17.93
N PRO A 93 -12.47 19.96 -18.56
CA PRO A 93 -13.01 21.18 -17.98
C PRO A 93 -13.82 20.95 -16.69
N VAL A 94 -14.48 19.79 -16.56
CA VAL A 94 -15.14 19.40 -15.31
C VAL A 94 -14.11 19.17 -14.20
N LEU A 95 -13.05 18.40 -14.48
CA LEU A 95 -11.96 18.15 -13.53
C LEU A 95 -11.22 19.43 -13.12
N ALA A 96 -11.03 20.39 -14.03
CA ALA A 96 -10.42 21.66 -13.69
C ALA A 96 -11.19 22.41 -12.57
N SER A 97 -12.51 22.24 -12.52
CA SER A 97 -13.39 22.85 -11.50
C SER A 97 -13.27 22.20 -10.12
N PHE A 98 -12.54 21.08 -9.97
CA PHE A 98 -12.28 20.46 -8.66
C PHE A 98 -11.36 21.33 -7.79
N LYS A 99 -10.59 22.23 -8.40
CA LYS A 99 -9.69 23.15 -7.71
C LYS A 99 -10.29 24.55 -7.52
N ASP A 100 -11.60 24.70 -7.77
CA ASP A 100 -12.26 26.00 -7.67
C ASP A 100 -12.26 26.55 -6.25
N THR A 101 -12.19 27.87 -6.11
CA THR A 101 -12.21 28.54 -4.80
C THR A 101 -13.61 28.51 -4.16
N ASP A 102 -14.69 28.52 -4.95
CA ASP A 102 -16.07 28.37 -4.45
C ASP A 102 -16.40 26.88 -4.25
N ALA A 103 -16.62 26.48 -3.00
CA ALA A 103 -16.93 25.11 -2.64
C ALA A 103 -18.18 24.56 -3.35
N ARG A 104 -19.15 25.42 -3.69
CA ARG A 104 -20.31 25.00 -4.48
C ARG A 104 -19.93 24.64 -5.90
N VAL A 105 -18.96 25.34 -6.52
CA VAL A 105 -18.47 24.96 -7.86
C VAL A 105 -17.81 23.59 -7.80
N ARG A 106 -16.98 23.33 -6.77
CA ARG A 106 -16.38 22.00 -6.55
C ARG A 106 -17.44 20.91 -6.37
N TYR A 107 -18.47 21.18 -5.56
CA TYR A 107 -19.63 20.28 -5.39
C TYR A 107 -20.31 19.96 -6.74
N TYR A 108 -20.64 20.99 -7.53
CA TYR A 108 -21.25 20.79 -8.85
C TYR A 108 -20.31 20.05 -9.82
N ALA A 109 -19.00 20.20 -9.66
CA ALA A 109 -18.04 19.48 -10.48
C ALA A 109 -18.04 17.98 -10.16
N CYS A 110 -18.11 17.61 -8.88
CA CYS A 110 -18.29 16.21 -8.47
C CYS A 110 -19.62 15.62 -9.01
N GLU A 111 -20.72 16.36 -8.89
CA GLU A 111 -22.03 15.93 -9.40
C GLU A 111 -22.05 15.79 -10.93
N ALA A 112 -21.45 16.75 -11.64
CA ALA A 112 -21.32 16.70 -13.10
C ALA A 112 -20.49 15.48 -13.52
N LEU A 113 -19.33 15.26 -12.90
CA LEU A 113 -18.45 14.14 -13.25
C LEU A 113 -19.08 12.79 -12.90
N TYR A 114 -19.86 12.70 -11.82
CA TYR A 114 -20.65 11.50 -11.49
C TYR A 114 -21.60 11.15 -12.63
N ASN A 115 -22.36 12.13 -13.14
CA ASN A 115 -23.28 11.89 -14.25
C ASN A 115 -22.55 11.52 -15.55
N VAL A 116 -21.41 12.14 -15.83
CA VAL A 116 -20.56 11.76 -16.98
C VAL A 116 -20.07 10.31 -16.83
N ALA A 117 -19.50 9.94 -15.68
CA ALA A 117 -18.98 8.61 -15.40
C ALA A 117 -20.07 7.53 -15.48
N LYS A 118 -21.26 7.82 -14.93
CA LYS A 118 -22.41 6.90 -14.92
C LYS A 118 -22.85 6.50 -16.33
N VAL A 119 -22.75 7.42 -17.28
CA VAL A 119 -23.15 7.20 -18.68
C VAL A 119 -21.99 6.62 -19.50
N ALA A 120 -20.75 7.04 -19.22
CA ALA A 120 -19.56 6.63 -19.95
C ALA A 120 -19.02 5.22 -19.60
N ARG A 121 -19.30 4.73 -18.39
CA ARG A 121 -18.91 3.38 -17.93
C ARG A 121 -17.44 3.05 -18.22
N GLU A 122 -17.13 1.95 -18.91
CA GLU A 122 -15.77 1.50 -19.23
C GLU A 122 -14.94 2.58 -19.95
N SER A 123 -15.55 3.38 -20.82
CA SER A 123 -14.86 4.48 -21.53
C SER A 123 -14.39 5.58 -20.58
N PHE A 124 -14.95 5.67 -19.38
CA PHE A 124 -14.51 6.60 -18.33
C PHE A 124 -13.13 6.24 -17.78
N LEU A 125 -12.71 4.98 -17.84
CA LEU A 125 -11.42 4.52 -17.31
C LEU A 125 -10.21 5.15 -18.02
N LEU A 126 -10.41 5.68 -19.23
CA LEU A 126 -9.41 6.50 -19.93
C LEU A 126 -8.89 7.67 -19.08
N PHE A 127 -9.73 8.21 -18.18
CA PHE A 127 -9.41 9.35 -17.32
C PHE A 127 -9.07 8.94 -15.89
N PHE A 128 -9.01 7.63 -15.60
CA PHE A 128 -8.93 7.11 -14.23
C PHE A 128 -7.81 7.76 -13.42
N ASN A 129 -6.60 7.87 -13.97
CA ASN A 129 -5.46 8.43 -13.23
C ASN A 129 -5.67 9.89 -12.80
N ASP A 130 -6.22 10.71 -13.70
CA ASP A 130 -6.49 12.13 -13.43
C ASP A 130 -7.66 12.29 -12.44
N VAL A 131 -8.69 11.45 -12.60
CA VAL A 131 -9.87 11.43 -11.71
C VAL A 131 -9.47 10.96 -10.32
N PHE A 132 -8.70 9.89 -10.20
CA PHE A 132 -8.20 9.37 -8.94
C PHE A 132 -7.35 10.42 -8.21
N GLU A 133 -6.45 11.10 -8.90
CA GLU A 133 -5.64 12.17 -8.30
C GLU A 133 -6.50 13.35 -7.82
N ALA A 134 -7.54 13.70 -8.58
CA ALA A 134 -8.47 14.75 -8.19
C ALA A 134 -9.30 14.34 -6.97
N LEU A 135 -9.84 13.11 -6.95
CA LEU A 135 -10.59 12.55 -5.82
C LEU A 135 -9.73 12.45 -4.56
N PHE A 136 -8.47 11.99 -4.69
CA PHE A 136 -7.52 11.91 -3.58
C PHE A 136 -7.30 13.28 -2.92
N LYS A 137 -7.23 14.36 -3.71
CA LYS A 137 -7.12 15.73 -3.18
C LYS A 137 -8.42 16.21 -2.53
N LEU A 138 -9.57 15.87 -3.10
CA LEU A 138 -10.87 16.34 -2.65
C LEU A 138 -11.46 15.53 -1.48
N CYS A 139 -10.99 14.31 -1.22
CA CYS A 139 -11.48 13.51 -0.09
C CYS A 139 -11.23 14.18 1.28
N ALA A 140 -10.28 15.12 1.33
CA ALA A 140 -9.97 15.95 2.48
C ALA A 140 -10.41 17.43 2.30
N ASP A 141 -11.33 17.72 1.38
CA ASP A 141 -11.84 19.08 1.14
C ASP A 141 -12.41 19.70 2.43
N PRO A 142 -12.19 20.98 2.75
CA PRO A 142 -12.72 21.56 3.99
C PRO A 142 -14.26 21.58 4.07
N GLU A 143 -14.97 21.53 2.95
CA GLU A 143 -16.45 21.61 2.90
C GLU A 143 -17.09 20.21 2.99
N PRO A 144 -17.91 19.92 4.02
CA PRO A 144 -18.53 18.60 4.19
C PRO A 144 -19.41 18.17 3.01
N ASN A 145 -20.11 19.13 2.38
CA ASN A 145 -20.95 18.83 1.21
C ASN A 145 -20.11 18.36 0.01
N VAL A 146 -18.90 18.91 -0.17
CA VAL A 146 -17.98 18.47 -1.22
C VAL A 146 -17.47 17.07 -0.91
N GLN A 147 -17.07 16.80 0.34
CA GLN A 147 -16.65 15.46 0.76
C GLN A 147 -17.74 14.41 0.50
N ASN A 148 -19.00 14.72 0.83
CA ASN A 148 -20.12 13.81 0.57
C ASN A 148 -20.27 13.52 -0.94
N ALA A 149 -20.18 14.55 -1.79
CA ALA A 149 -20.25 14.38 -3.24
C ALA A 149 -19.07 13.55 -3.79
N VAL A 150 -17.86 13.74 -3.23
CA VAL A 150 -16.66 12.97 -3.57
C VAL A 150 -16.86 11.50 -3.25
N THR A 151 -17.45 11.16 -2.10
CA THR A 151 -17.74 9.77 -1.73
C THR A 151 -18.66 9.07 -2.75
N PHE A 152 -19.71 9.73 -3.23
CA PHE A 152 -20.59 9.14 -4.25
C PHE A 152 -19.86 8.91 -5.58
N LEU A 153 -19.04 9.87 -5.99
CA LEU A 153 -18.23 9.74 -7.20
C LEU A 153 -17.17 8.65 -7.06
N ASP A 154 -16.45 8.63 -5.96
CA ASP A 154 -15.44 7.61 -5.65
C ASP A 154 -16.02 6.19 -5.68
N ASN A 155 -17.17 5.98 -5.04
CA ASN A 155 -17.86 4.69 -5.08
C ASN A 155 -18.27 4.28 -6.51
N LEU A 156 -18.76 5.23 -7.32
CA LEU A 156 -19.09 4.93 -8.72
C LEU A 156 -17.85 4.58 -9.55
N VAL A 157 -16.72 5.27 -9.35
CA VAL A 157 -15.47 4.93 -10.07
C VAL A 157 -14.98 3.54 -9.66
N LYS A 158 -15.06 3.19 -8.37
CA LYS A 158 -14.81 1.83 -7.86
C LYS A 158 -15.70 0.79 -8.54
N ASP A 159 -17.00 1.06 -8.63
CA ASP A 159 -17.95 0.17 -9.31
C ASP A 159 -17.62 -0.02 -10.79
N ILE A 160 -17.18 1.04 -11.49
CA ILE A 160 -16.78 0.97 -12.90
C ILE A 160 -15.52 0.11 -13.07
N VAL A 161 -14.50 0.31 -12.21
CA VAL A 161 -13.27 -0.50 -12.22
C VAL A 161 -13.60 -1.97 -11.95
N ALA A 162 -14.41 -2.26 -10.93
CA ALA A 162 -14.82 -3.61 -10.57
C ALA A 162 -15.67 -4.29 -11.67
N ALA A 163 -16.46 -3.52 -12.42
CA ALA A 163 -17.25 -4.04 -13.54
C ALA A 163 -16.44 -4.22 -14.84
N SER A 164 -15.28 -3.57 -14.97
CA SER A 164 -14.46 -3.56 -16.19
C SER A 164 -12.96 -3.80 -15.89
N PRO A 165 -12.60 -4.90 -15.21
CA PRO A 165 -11.22 -5.15 -14.77
C PRO A 165 -10.24 -5.27 -15.94
N ALA A 166 -10.69 -5.78 -17.10
CA ALA A 166 -9.87 -5.93 -18.30
C ALA A 166 -9.38 -4.58 -18.89
N ASP A 167 -10.11 -3.50 -18.64
CA ASP A 167 -9.77 -2.15 -19.09
C ASP A 167 -8.96 -1.36 -18.06
N PHE A 168 -8.72 -1.93 -16.88
CA PHE A 168 -7.98 -1.30 -15.79
C PHE A 168 -6.50 -1.66 -15.78
N ASN A 169 -5.63 -0.67 -16.00
CA ASN A 169 -4.18 -0.88 -15.98
C ASN A 169 -3.61 -0.86 -14.56
N MET A 170 -3.76 -1.97 -13.84
CA MET A 170 -3.24 -2.15 -12.49
C MET A 170 -1.72 -1.94 -12.38
N PRO A 171 -0.86 -2.51 -13.25
CA PRO A 171 0.58 -2.31 -13.16
C PRO A 171 1.03 -0.85 -13.26
N ALA A 172 0.32 -0.03 -14.05
CA ALA A 172 0.59 1.42 -14.13
C ALA A 172 0.09 2.19 -12.90
N PHE A 173 -0.94 1.68 -12.22
CA PHE A 173 -1.56 2.35 -11.07
C PHE A 173 -0.83 2.06 -9.75
N VAL A 174 -0.38 0.83 -9.52
CA VAL A 174 0.23 0.39 -8.25
C VAL A 174 1.40 1.27 -7.78
N PRO A 175 2.35 1.71 -8.65
CA PRO A 175 3.42 2.61 -8.23
C PRO A 175 2.91 3.93 -7.63
N ARG A 176 1.81 4.46 -8.17
CA ARG A 176 1.16 5.67 -7.67
C ARG A 176 0.51 5.41 -6.31
N LEU A 177 -0.20 4.29 -6.17
CA LEU A 177 -0.83 3.90 -4.91
C LEU A 177 0.20 3.74 -3.79
N ARG A 178 1.31 3.04 -4.08
CA ARG A 178 2.47 2.90 -3.17
C ARG A 178 3.01 4.25 -2.72
N ALA A 179 3.28 5.16 -3.67
CA ALA A 179 3.84 6.47 -3.36
C ALA A 179 2.92 7.30 -2.44
N LEU A 180 1.61 7.20 -2.62
CA LEU A 180 0.62 7.90 -1.80
C LEU A 180 0.45 7.29 -0.40
N LEU A 181 0.54 5.96 -0.28
CA LEU A 181 0.54 5.27 1.02
C LEU A 181 1.76 5.63 1.86
N ALA A 182 2.93 5.69 1.23
CA ALA A 182 4.20 6.02 1.91
C ALA A 182 4.32 7.52 2.28
N ALA A 183 3.38 8.37 1.85
CA ALA A 183 3.48 9.81 2.06
C ALA A 183 3.28 10.20 3.55
N PRO A 184 4.29 10.77 4.24
CA PRO A 184 4.26 10.97 5.69
C PRO A 184 3.26 12.03 6.17
N VAL A 185 2.80 12.93 5.28
CA VAL A 185 1.91 14.06 5.62
C VAL A 185 0.50 13.88 5.03
N SER A 186 0.08 12.63 4.80
CA SER A 186 -1.28 12.33 4.34
C SER A 186 -2.31 12.61 5.45
N SER A 187 -3.51 13.10 5.11
CA SER A 187 -4.58 13.26 6.11
C SER A 187 -5.23 11.91 6.44
N PRO A 188 -5.91 11.75 7.60
CA PRO A 188 -6.65 10.52 7.90
C PRO A 188 -7.65 10.12 6.79
N LYS A 189 -8.33 11.11 6.21
CA LYS A 189 -9.29 10.88 5.11
C LYS A 189 -8.60 10.37 3.85
N CYS A 190 -7.44 10.91 3.52
CA CYS A 190 -6.62 10.44 2.41
C CYS A 190 -6.18 8.99 2.62
N ARG A 191 -5.73 8.61 3.82
CA ARG A 191 -5.33 7.22 4.10
C ARG A 191 -6.52 6.25 4.08
N GLN A 192 -7.67 6.65 4.64
CA GLN A 192 -8.91 5.87 4.54
C GLN A 192 -9.34 5.67 3.07
N PHE A 193 -9.22 6.71 2.25
CA PHE A 193 -9.48 6.64 0.81
C PHE A 193 -8.55 5.62 0.14
N LEU A 194 -7.24 5.65 0.41
CA LEU A 194 -6.27 4.70 -0.17
C LEU A 194 -6.54 3.26 0.26
N ILE A 195 -6.79 3.01 1.55
CA ILE A 195 -7.12 1.66 2.04
C ILE A 195 -8.41 1.16 1.39
N SER A 196 -9.42 2.02 1.25
CA SER A 196 -10.67 1.63 0.58
C SER A 196 -10.47 1.27 -0.90
N TRP A 197 -9.54 1.93 -1.61
CA TRP A 197 -9.17 1.53 -2.97
C TRP A 197 -8.45 0.18 -3.01
N ILE A 198 -7.50 -0.06 -2.08
CA ILE A 198 -6.81 -1.36 -1.97
C ILE A 198 -7.83 -2.47 -1.75
N THR A 199 -8.73 -2.33 -0.77
CA THR A 199 -9.75 -3.35 -0.47
C THR A 199 -10.68 -3.61 -1.65
N VAL A 200 -11.08 -2.59 -2.43
CA VAL A 200 -11.92 -2.81 -3.61
C VAL A 200 -11.13 -3.54 -4.70
N LEU A 201 -9.89 -3.12 -4.98
CA LEU A 201 -9.07 -3.77 -5.99
C LEU A 201 -8.78 -5.24 -5.65
N ASP A 202 -8.58 -5.53 -4.37
CA ASP A 202 -8.38 -6.89 -3.84
C ASP A 202 -9.63 -7.76 -4.03
N SER A 203 -10.82 -7.18 -3.80
CA SER A 203 -12.08 -7.90 -3.89
C SER A 203 -12.52 -8.27 -5.32
N VAL A 204 -11.79 -7.85 -6.36
CA VAL A 204 -12.11 -8.11 -7.76
C VAL A 204 -11.26 -9.30 -8.26
N PRO A 205 -11.85 -10.49 -8.51
CA PRO A 205 -11.08 -11.71 -8.80
C PRO A 205 -10.20 -11.65 -10.06
N ASP A 206 -10.60 -10.85 -11.05
CA ASP A 206 -9.86 -10.69 -12.31
C ASP A 206 -8.67 -9.71 -12.18
N LEU A 207 -8.53 -9.05 -11.03
CA LEU A 207 -7.44 -8.13 -10.72
C LEU A 207 -6.46 -8.80 -9.75
N ASP A 208 -5.25 -9.08 -10.22
CA ASP A 208 -4.20 -9.72 -9.42
C ASP A 208 -3.49 -8.71 -8.51
N LEU A 209 -4.17 -8.24 -7.45
CA LEU A 209 -3.56 -7.35 -6.47
C LEU A 209 -2.54 -8.07 -5.58
N LEU A 210 -2.70 -9.38 -5.38
CA LEU A 210 -1.83 -10.19 -4.54
C LEU A 210 -0.37 -10.18 -5.04
N SER A 211 -0.13 -10.24 -6.35
CA SER A 211 1.24 -10.11 -6.91
C SER A 211 1.85 -8.72 -6.71
N HIS A 212 1.03 -7.71 -6.42
CA HIS A 212 1.45 -6.34 -6.12
C HIS A 212 1.56 -6.04 -4.61
N LEU A 213 1.10 -6.94 -3.75
CA LEU A 213 1.16 -6.80 -2.28
C LEU A 213 2.57 -6.45 -1.76
N PRO A 214 3.69 -7.02 -2.27
CA PRO A 214 5.02 -6.65 -1.77
C PRO A 214 5.31 -5.14 -1.86
N ALA A 215 4.77 -4.45 -2.87
CA ALA A 215 4.95 -3.02 -3.05
C ALA A 215 4.05 -2.17 -2.13
N LEU A 216 2.97 -2.74 -1.59
CA LEU A 216 1.95 -2.05 -0.81
C LEU A 216 2.03 -2.36 0.70
N LEU A 217 2.63 -3.50 1.05
CA LEU A 217 2.64 -4.05 2.41
C LEU A 217 3.22 -3.07 3.44
N GLU A 218 4.33 -2.40 3.13
CA GLU A 218 4.96 -1.42 4.02
C GLU A 218 3.99 -0.27 4.38
N GLY A 219 3.30 0.27 3.37
CA GLY A 219 2.33 1.34 3.55
C GLY A 219 1.10 0.91 4.37
N LEU A 220 0.62 -0.32 4.15
CA LEU A 220 -0.48 -0.90 4.92
C LEU A 220 -0.10 -1.14 6.39
N LEU A 221 1.09 -1.67 6.64
CA LEU A 221 1.63 -1.84 7.99
C LEU A 221 1.78 -0.48 8.69
N GLY A 222 2.23 0.56 7.99
CA GLY A 222 2.31 1.92 8.53
C GLY A 222 0.95 2.47 9.00
N CYS A 223 -0.15 2.06 8.36
CA CYS A 223 -1.51 2.45 8.76
C CYS A 223 -2.00 1.77 10.05
N LEU A 224 -1.34 0.71 10.54
CA LEU A 224 -1.66 0.08 11.83
C LEU A 224 -1.29 0.97 13.02
N GLY A 225 -0.26 1.80 12.88
CA GLY A 225 0.15 2.79 13.89
C GLY A 225 -0.57 4.14 13.79
N ASP A 226 -1.63 4.25 12.99
CA ASP A 226 -2.34 5.51 12.77
C ASP A 226 -3.01 6.03 14.05
N GLY A 227 -3.01 7.35 14.27
CA GLY A 227 -3.76 7.98 15.38
C GLY A 227 -5.27 7.75 15.30
N ALA A 228 -5.85 7.67 14.09
CA ALA A 228 -7.28 7.44 13.88
C ALA A 228 -7.64 5.95 13.94
N ARG A 229 -8.51 5.57 14.88
CA ARG A 229 -8.92 4.18 15.12
C ARG A 229 -9.51 3.50 13.88
N GLU A 230 -10.32 4.21 13.12
CA GLU A 230 -10.98 3.67 11.92
C GLU A 230 -9.98 3.23 10.86
N ILE A 231 -8.85 3.95 10.72
CA ILE A 231 -7.78 3.61 9.79
C ILE A 231 -7.06 2.35 10.24
N ARG A 232 -6.73 2.26 11.54
CA ARG A 232 -6.10 1.05 12.10
C ARG A 232 -6.97 -0.18 11.88
N VAL A 233 -8.29 -0.06 12.11
CA VAL A 233 -9.25 -1.16 11.90
C VAL A 233 -9.33 -1.55 10.42
N ALA A 234 -9.41 -0.58 9.51
CA ALA A 234 -9.47 -0.84 8.07
C ALA A 234 -8.18 -1.48 7.56
N ALA A 235 -7.01 -0.97 7.95
CA ALA A 235 -5.71 -1.52 7.58
C ALA A 235 -5.52 -2.94 8.12
N HIS A 236 -5.86 -3.18 9.39
CA HIS A 236 -5.78 -4.50 9.99
C HIS A 236 -6.68 -5.50 9.27
N LYS A 237 -7.93 -5.12 8.98
CA LYS A 237 -8.87 -5.97 8.24
C LYS A 237 -8.30 -6.36 6.87
N ALA A 238 -7.85 -5.39 6.08
CA ALA A 238 -7.26 -5.65 4.77
C ALA A 238 -6.03 -6.57 4.86
N LEU A 239 -5.16 -6.35 5.85
CA LEU A 239 -4.01 -7.24 6.07
C LEU A 239 -4.42 -8.67 6.44
N MET A 240 -5.46 -8.87 7.26
CA MET A 240 -5.91 -10.23 7.58
C MET A 240 -6.50 -10.95 6.37
N GLU A 241 -7.19 -10.22 5.49
CA GLU A 241 -7.69 -10.74 4.20
C GLU A 241 -6.51 -11.18 3.32
N PHE A 242 -5.53 -10.30 3.09
CA PHE A 242 -4.30 -10.64 2.35
C PHE A 242 -3.55 -11.85 2.93
N LEU A 243 -3.39 -11.94 4.26
CA LEU A 243 -2.68 -13.08 4.86
C LEU A 243 -3.41 -14.40 4.58
N SER A 244 -4.74 -14.40 4.62
CA SER A 244 -5.56 -15.57 4.27
C SER A 244 -5.37 -15.96 2.81
N GLU A 245 -5.30 -14.99 1.90
CA GLU A 245 -5.10 -15.22 0.47
C GLU A 245 -3.70 -15.72 0.14
N VAL A 246 -2.67 -15.16 0.78
CA VAL A 246 -1.28 -15.64 0.69
C VAL A 246 -1.21 -17.11 1.11
N GLY A 247 -1.89 -17.50 2.20
CA GLY A 247 -1.92 -18.89 2.66
C GLY A 247 -2.65 -19.85 1.71
N ALA A 248 -3.58 -19.34 0.90
CA ALA A 248 -4.31 -20.12 -0.09
C ALA A 248 -3.59 -20.21 -1.45
N ASN A 249 -2.59 -19.35 -1.70
CA ASN A 249 -1.94 -19.23 -3.00
C ASN A 249 -0.46 -19.70 -2.95
N PRO A 250 -0.11 -20.83 -3.59
CA PRO A 250 1.24 -21.38 -3.54
C PRO A 250 2.27 -20.60 -4.39
N CYS A 251 1.81 -19.70 -5.27
CA CYS A 251 2.66 -18.99 -6.23
C CYS A 251 3.16 -17.63 -5.73
N VAL A 252 2.97 -17.33 -4.44
CA VAL A 252 3.35 -16.05 -3.84
C VAL A 252 4.87 -15.96 -3.66
N ASP A 253 5.41 -14.77 -3.91
CA ASP A 253 6.82 -14.42 -3.67
C ASP A 253 6.99 -13.89 -2.24
N PHE A 254 7.41 -14.78 -1.34
CA PHE A 254 7.50 -14.48 0.10
C PHE A 254 8.69 -13.58 0.51
N PRO A 255 9.92 -13.71 -0.05
CA PRO A 255 11.10 -12.99 0.42
C PRO A 255 10.98 -11.45 0.48
N PRO A 256 10.45 -10.74 -0.52
CA PRO A 256 10.33 -9.28 -0.44
C PRO A 256 9.35 -8.82 0.65
N MET A 257 8.27 -9.58 0.85
CA MET A 257 7.32 -9.33 1.92
C MET A 257 7.93 -9.65 3.29
N ALA A 258 8.64 -10.76 3.43
CA ALA A 258 9.37 -11.11 4.65
C ALA A 258 10.38 -10.02 5.05
N ALA A 259 11.11 -9.46 4.09
CA ALA A 259 12.01 -8.32 4.33
C ALA A 259 11.28 -7.11 4.92
N THR A 260 10.10 -6.79 4.38
CA THR A 260 9.25 -5.70 4.90
C THR A 260 8.77 -5.99 6.32
N LEU A 261 8.33 -7.22 6.58
CA LEU A 261 7.86 -7.66 7.90
C LEU A 261 8.96 -7.64 8.96
N VAL A 262 10.18 -8.03 8.59
CA VAL A 262 11.36 -7.95 9.48
C VAL A 262 11.62 -6.50 9.91
N GLY A 263 11.50 -5.53 8.97
CA GLY A 263 11.58 -4.11 9.31
C GLY A 263 10.45 -3.67 10.26
N ALA A 264 9.23 -4.09 9.98
CA ALA A 264 8.05 -3.77 10.80
C ALA A 264 8.11 -4.41 12.21
N ALA A 265 8.74 -5.56 12.39
CA ALA A 265 8.96 -6.17 13.71
C ALA A 265 9.87 -5.33 14.63
N GLY A 266 10.59 -4.35 14.09
CA GLY A 266 11.39 -3.38 14.84
C GLY A 266 10.68 -2.05 15.11
N CYS A 267 9.44 -1.84 14.65
CA CYS A 267 8.79 -0.54 14.77
C CYS A 267 8.38 -0.20 16.21
N GLY A 268 8.26 1.09 16.51
CA GLY A 268 7.85 1.57 17.85
C GLY A 268 6.39 1.31 18.21
N ASP A 269 5.51 1.10 17.23
CA ASP A 269 4.12 0.77 17.45
C ASP A 269 3.94 -0.72 17.74
N GLU A 270 3.46 -1.07 18.94
CA GLU A 270 3.35 -2.48 19.38
C GLU A 270 2.37 -3.29 18.52
N PHE A 271 1.29 -2.67 18.02
CA PHE A 271 0.28 -3.40 17.24
C PHE A 271 0.79 -3.77 15.85
N THR A 272 1.50 -2.85 15.21
CA THR A 272 2.21 -3.07 13.94
C THR A 272 3.27 -4.16 14.11
N ARG A 273 4.10 -4.05 15.16
CA ARG A 273 5.13 -5.03 15.52
C ARG A 273 4.55 -6.43 15.72
N LEU A 274 3.49 -6.54 16.54
CA LEU A 274 2.80 -7.80 16.80
C LEU A 274 2.22 -8.41 15.52
N THR A 275 1.61 -7.58 14.66
CA THR A 275 1.05 -8.02 13.39
C THR A 275 2.15 -8.55 12.46
N ALA A 276 3.28 -7.86 12.38
CA ALA A 276 4.42 -8.28 11.58
C ALA A 276 5.00 -9.63 12.05
N LEU A 277 5.17 -9.82 13.36
CA LEU A 277 5.67 -11.08 13.92
C LEU A 277 4.69 -12.25 13.71
N LYS A 278 3.37 -12.00 13.76
CA LYS A 278 2.37 -13.01 13.40
C LYS A 278 2.52 -13.45 11.94
N TRP A 279 2.65 -12.51 11.02
CA TRP A 279 2.89 -12.83 9.60
C TRP A 279 4.19 -13.59 9.39
N VAL A 280 5.27 -13.16 10.03
CA VAL A 280 6.57 -13.84 9.98
C VAL A 280 6.44 -15.31 10.38
N LYS A 281 5.75 -15.59 11.50
CA LYS A 281 5.47 -16.95 11.96
C LYS A 281 4.71 -17.76 10.90
N GLU A 282 3.63 -17.21 10.34
CA GLU A 282 2.84 -17.89 9.31
C GLU A 282 3.67 -18.15 8.03
N PHE A 283 4.47 -17.18 7.60
CA PHE A 283 5.32 -17.26 6.41
C PHE A 283 6.33 -18.40 6.50
N VAL A 284 6.96 -18.57 7.68
CA VAL A 284 7.90 -19.67 7.94
C VAL A 284 7.21 -21.04 7.81
N GLY A 285 5.92 -21.14 8.17
CA GLY A 285 5.14 -22.37 8.00
C GLY A 285 4.70 -22.62 6.56
N LEU A 286 4.34 -21.55 5.83
CA LEU A 286 3.78 -21.64 4.47
C LEU A 286 4.84 -21.89 3.40
N ALA A 287 5.99 -21.20 3.47
CA ALA A 287 7.01 -21.22 2.43
C ALA A 287 8.44 -21.29 2.99
N PRO A 288 8.77 -22.29 3.83
CA PRO A 288 10.08 -22.36 4.47
C PRO A 288 11.24 -22.45 3.49
N GLY A 289 11.03 -23.12 2.35
CA GLY A 289 12.04 -23.21 1.29
C GLY A 289 12.38 -21.87 0.66
N GLN A 290 11.40 -20.98 0.40
CA GLN A 290 11.67 -19.68 -0.22
C GLN A 290 12.39 -18.71 0.72
N LEU A 291 12.22 -18.92 2.03
CA LEU A 291 12.66 -17.97 3.04
C LEU A 291 14.07 -18.24 3.57
N VAL A 292 14.75 -19.30 3.12
CA VAL A 292 16.07 -19.72 3.62
C VAL A 292 17.08 -18.57 3.62
N GLY A 293 17.10 -17.74 2.57
CA GLY A 293 17.98 -16.57 2.50
C GLY A 293 17.63 -15.45 3.49
N VAL A 294 16.38 -15.39 3.98
CA VAL A 294 15.85 -14.35 4.87
C VAL A 294 15.84 -14.79 6.34
N TYR A 295 16.03 -16.09 6.62
CA TYR A 295 16.04 -16.66 7.98
C TYR A 295 16.93 -15.94 8.99
N PRO A 296 18.18 -15.52 8.67
CA PRO A 296 19.01 -14.78 9.63
C PRO A 296 18.37 -13.47 10.09
N ALA A 297 17.76 -12.74 9.16
CA ALA A 297 17.05 -11.50 9.46
C ALA A 297 15.77 -11.76 10.29
N ILE A 298 15.04 -12.82 9.97
CA ILE A 298 13.87 -13.25 10.76
C ILE A 298 14.30 -13.62 12.19
N LEU A 299 15.34 -14.43 12.35
CA LEU A 299 15.84 -14.85 13.65
C LEU A 299 16.25 -13.63 14.50
N ALA A 300 16.99 -12.69 13.94
CA ALA A 300 17.38 -11.47 14.65
C ALA A 300 16.15 -10.66 15.11
N ALA A 301 15.12 -10.53 14.26
CA ALA A 301 13.88 -9.85 14.62
C ALA A 301 13.10 -10.59 15.72
N VAL A 302 13.06 -11.92 15.67
CA VAL A 302 12.41 -12.75 16.69
C VAL A 302 13.13 -12.64 18.03
N LEU A 303 14.45 -12.82 18.06
CA LEU A 303 15.26 -12.74 19.28
C LEU A 303 15.11 -11.39 19.98
N ALA A 304 15.19 -10.30 19.22
CA ALA A 304 15.03 -8.94 19.74
C ALA A 304 13.67 -8.67 20.39
N ASN A 305 12.66 -9.51 20.13
CA ASN A 305 11.31 -9.39 20.66
C ASN A 305 10.95 -10.45 21.73
N MET A 306 11.85 -11.40 22.02
CA MET A 306 11.61 -12.48 23.01
C MET A 306 11.40 -11.96 24.44
N SER A 307 12.05 -10.85 24.77
CA SER A 307 11.99 -10.24 26.11
C SER A 307 11.11 -8.99 26.16
N HIS A 308 10.19 -8.85 25.20
CA HIS A 308 9.34 -7.68 25.10
C HIS A 308 8.35 -7.59 26.28
N ALA A 309 8.04 -6.38 26.77
CA ALA A 309 7.15 -6.17 27.91
C ALA A 309 5.70 -6.61 27.64
N ASN A 310 5.25 -6.44 26.40
CA ASN A 310 3.98 -6.97 25.92
C ASN A 310 4.08 -8.50 25.73
N ALA A 311 3.32 -9.25 26.54
CA ALA A 311 3.33 -10.71 26.55
C ALA A 311 2.92 -11.35 25.21
N ASP A 312 2.02 -10.71 24.44
CA ASP A 312 1.62 -11.24 23.13
C ASP A 312 2.77 -11.18 22.12
N ILE A 313 3.61 -10.15 22.20
CA ILE A 313 4.80 -9.98 21.35
C ILE A 313 5.85 -11.03 21.73
N ALA A 314 6.10 -11.22 23.02
CA ALA A 314 7.04 -12.25 23.50
C ALA A 314 6.59 -13.66 23.10
N GLU A 315 5.29 -13.96 23.27
CA GLU A 315 4.72 -15.28 22.94
C GLU A 315 4.75 -15.56 21.43
N VAL A 316 4.37 -14.60 20.57
CA VAL A 316 4.46 -14.83 19.12
C VAL A 316 5.91 -14.97 18.66
N SER A 317 6.86 -14.29 19.31
CA SER A 317 8.29 -14.41 19.00
C SER A 317 8.78 -15.82 19.31
N LYS A 318 8.39 -16.36 20.47
CA LYS A 318 8.67 -17.75 20.83
C LYS A 318 8.10 -18.73 19.82
N GLN A 319 6.82 -18.56 19.43
CA GLN A 319 6.18 -19.40 18.41
C GLN A 319 6.87 -19.30 17.05
N ALA A 320 7.34 -18.12 16.65
CA ALA A 320 8.09 -17.92 15.42
C ALA A 320 9.47 -18.61 15.48
N SER A 321 10.14 -18.57 16.64
CA SER A 321 11.40 -19.30 16.87
C SER A 321 11.21 -20.81 16.75
N ASP A 322 10.16 -21.35 17.38
CA ASP A 322 9.82 -22.78 17.28
C ASP A 322 9.49 -23.19 15.84
N ALA A 323 8.75 -22.34 15.10
CA ALA A 323 8.45 -22.56 13.69
C ALA A 323 9.71 -22.56 12.82
N LEU A 324 10.65 -21.65 13.06
CA LEU A 324 11.94 -21.59 12.36
C LEU A 324 12.75 -22.87 12.62
N LEU A 325 12.87 -23.31 13.88
CA LEU A 325 13.60 -24.54 14.23
C LEU A 325 12.97 -25.78 13.57
N ALA A 326 11.65 -25.85 13.50
CA ALA A 326 10.92 -26.96 12.91
C ALA A 326 11.07 -27.03 11.38
N ASN A 327 11.15 -25.87 10.71
CA ASN A 327 11.13 -25.78 9.25
C ASN A 327 12.49 -25.43 8.61
N ALA A 328 13.56 -25.32 9.39
CA ALA A 328 14.87 -25.00 8.84
C ALA A 328 15.47 -26.15 8.00
N PRO A 329 16.09 -25.81 6.84
CA PRO A 329 16.61 -26.81 5.91
C PRO A 329 17.70 -27.67 6.58
N ALA A 330 17.86 -28.90 6.08
CA ALA A 330 18.95 -29.78 6.49
C ALA A 330 20.32 -29.13 6.26
N ALA A 331 21.33 -29.54 7.04
CA ALA A 331 22.68 -29.02 6.89
C ALA A 331 23.19 -29.27 5.46
N GLY A 332 23.65 -28.20 4.79
CA GLY A 332 24.11 -28.26 3.39
C GLY A 332 22.99 -28.41 2.35
N ALA A 333 21.72 -28.50 2.76
CA ALA A 333 20.60 -28.47 1.84
C ALA A 333 20.38 -27.05 1.33
N SER A 334 20.18 -26.94 0.01
CA SER A 334 19.74 -25.72 -0.63
C SER A 334 18.24 -25.73 -0.84
N ASP A 335 17.64 -24.55 -0.93
CA ASP A 335 16.29 -24.41 -1.45
C ASP A 335 16.21 -24.69 -2.97
N ALA A 336 15.03 -24.51 -3.55
CA ALA A 336 14.79 -24.70 -4.98
C ALA A 336 15.60 -23.75 -5.89
N GLN A 337 16.14 -22.66 -5.33
CA GLN A 337 16.93 -21.64 -6.02
C GLN A 337 18.44 -21.83 -5.76
N GLY A 338 18.84 -22.85 -5.00
CA GLY A 338 20.24 -23.12 -4.68
C GLY A 338 20.76 -22.35 -3.46
N VAL A 339 19.90 -21.60 -2.75
CA VAL A 339 20.29 -20.81 -1.57
C VAL A 339 20.39 -21.73 -0.35
N GLN A 340 21.51 -21.66 0.35
CA GLN A 340 21.75 -22.39 1.59
C GLN A 340 21.54 -21.49 2.81
N LEU A 341 21.26 -22.10 3.97
CA LEU A 341 21.13 -21.38 5.22
C LEU A 341 22.49 -20.77 5.63
N ASN A 342 22.55 -19.45 5.72
CA ASN A 342 23.76 -18.75 6.17
C ASN A 342 23.96 -18.93 7.69
N THR A 343 24.68 -19.99 8.06
CA THR A 343 24.94 -20.38 9.45
C THR A 343 25.72 -19.29 10.20
N CYS A 344 26.66 -18.61 9.54
CA CYS A 344 27.43 -17.51 10.13
C CYS A 344 26.54 -16.33 10.52
N ALA A 345 25.59 -15.94 9.66
CA ALA A 345 24.64 -14.87 9.94
C ALA A 345 23.65 -15.25 11.06
N MET A 346 23.22 -16.51 11.11
CA MET A 346 22.38 -17.02 12.21
C MET A 346 23.13 -16.96 13.55
N LEU A 347 24.41 -17.36 13.58
CA LEU A 347 25.27 -17.23 14.76
C LEU A 347 25.48 -15.76 15.16
N ALA A 348 25.59 -14.86 14.18
CA ALA A 348 25.69 -13.41 14.43
C ALA A 348 24.47 -12.88 15.20
N ALA A 349 23.27 -13.25 14.73
CA ALA A 349 22.02 -12.84 15.36
C ALA A 349 21.95 -13.33 16.83
N ALA A 350 22.27 -14.60 17.07
CA ALA A 350 22.30 -15.17 18.42
C ALA A 350 23.37 -14.51 19.30
N SER A 351 24.59 -14.34 18.77
CA SER A 351 25.70 -13.71 19.51
C SER A 351 25.39 -12.26 19.90
N ALA A 352 24.72 -11.50 19.03
CA ALA A 352 24.36 -10.12 19.31
C ALA A 352 23.28 -9.99 20.40
N GLU A 353 22.33 -10.92 20.44
CA GLU A 353 21.32 -11.00 21.50
C GLU A 353 21.98 -11.34 22.85
N LEU A 354 22.92 -12.30 22.86
CA LEU A 354 23.65 -12.68 24.07
C LEU A 354 24.45 -11.53 24.69
N LEU A 355 25.13 -10.75 23.84
CA LEU A 355 25.95 -9.62 24.25
C LEU A 355 25.14 -8.36 24.57
N GLY A 356 23.85 -8.33 24.23
CA GLY A 356 23.03 -7.13 24.34
C GLY A 356 23.53 -5.96 23.47
N THR A 357 24.25 -6.27 22.39
CA THR A 357 24.79 -5.26 21.46
C THR A 357 23.74 -4.84 20.44
N GLY A 358 22.72 -5.67 20.24
CA GLY A 358 21.70 -5.51 19.22
C GLY A 358 22.26 -5.73 17.80
N VAL A 359 21.49 -6.37 16.94
CA VAL A 359 21.69 -6.33 15.49
C VAL A 359 20.42 -5.79 14.89
N THR A 360 20.53 -4.82 13.98
CA THR A 360 19.37 -4.38 13.21
C THR A 360 18.96 -5.54 12.29
N PRO A 361 17.79 -6.16 12.45
CA PRO A 361 17.45 -7.38 11.71
C PRO A 361 17.50 -7.21 10.19
N THR A 362 17.13 -6.03 9.69
CA THR A 362 17.20 -5.68 8.27
C THR A 362 18.62 -5.66 7.70
N SER A 363 19.65 -5.51 8.53
CA SER A 363 21.06 -5.57 8.09
C SER A 363 21.52 -6.98 7.71
N LEU A 364 20.76 -8.01 8.10
CA LEU A 364 21.01 -9.41 7.76
C LEU A 364 20.19 -9.87 6.54
N LEU A 365 19.45 -8.96 5.88
CA LEU A 365 18.76 -9.29 4.64
C LEU A 365 19.75 -9.47 3.48
N PRO A 366 19.50 -10.41 2.55
CA PRO A 366 20.30 -10.54 1.35
C PRO A 366 20.35 -9.23 0.53
N TYR A 367 21.54 -8.86 0.08
CA TYR A 367 21.77 -7.63 -0.70
C TYR A 367 20.98 -7.56 -2.03
N ASP A 368 20.68 -8.71 -2.65
CA ASP A 368 20.03 -8.76 -3.98
C ASP A 368 18.50 -8.60 -3.94
N LEU A 369 17.89 -8.58 -2.74
CA LEU A 369 16.46 -8.24 -2.59
C LEU A 369 16.20 -6.74 -2.89
N GLY A 370 17.25 -5.94 -3.11
CA GLY A 370 17.23 -4.51 -3.41
C GLY A 370 17.90 -4.10 -4.73
N GLY A 371 18.10 -5.01 -5.69
CA GLY A 371 18.60 -4.66 -7.03
C GLY A 371 20.10 -4.32 -7.12
N GLY A 372 20.94 -4.95 -6.32
CA GLY A 372 22.41 -4.82 -6.35
C GLY A 372 23.09 -6.18 -6.45
N LYS A 373 23.92 -6.35 -7.49
CA LYS A 373 24.60 -7.60 -7.89
C LYS A 373 25.08 -8.47 -6.71
N ALA A 374 24.69 -9.75 -6.77
CA ALA A 374 25.18 -10.82 -5.89
C ALA A 374 26.73 -10.88 -5.84
N ASN A 375 27.27 -10.93 -4.62
CA ASN A 375 28.61 -11.41 -4.33
C ASN A 375 28.54 -12.39 -3.15
N ASP A 376 29.23 -13.51 -3.32
CA ASP A 376 29.64 -14.54 -2.35
C ASP A 376 28.71 -14.81 -1.15
N PRO A 377 27.98 -15.95 -1.10
CA PRO A 377 27.08 -16.30 0.01
C PRO A 377 27.77 -16.42 1.38
N ASP A 378 29.10 -16.57 1.40
CA ASP A 378 29.92 -16.65 2.62
C ASP A 378 30.62 -15.33 2.98
N ALA A 379 30.47 -14.28 2.17
CA ALA A 379 31.01 -12.97 2.53
C ALA A 379 30.22 -12.38 3.71
N LEU A 380 30.89 -12.34 4.86
CA LEU A 380 30.39 -11.68 6.07
C LEU A 380 29.91 -10.26 5.72
N PRO A 381 28.66 -9.88 6.09
CA PRO A 381 28.18 -8.51 5.86
C PRO A 381 29.16 -7.50 6.47
N PRO A 382 29.29 -6.28 5.92
CA PRO A 382 30.07 -5.19 6.52
C PRO A 382 29.73 -4.95 8.01
N ALA A 383 28.50 -5.27 8.43
CA ALA A 383 28.06 -5.23 9.82
C ALA A 383 28.85 -6.18 10.74
N TYR A 384 29.32 -7.33 10.24
CA TYR A 384 30.12 -8.31 10.99
C TYR A 384 31.54 -7.79 11.27
N MET A 385 32.10 -7.00 10.35
CA MET A 385 33.39 -6.31 10.54
C MET A 385 33.28 -5.16 11.56
N ALA A 386 32.07 -4.65 11.79
CA ALA A 386 31.79 -3.56 12.73
C ALA A 386 31.53 -4.02 14.18
N LEU A 387 31.47 -5.33 14.45
CA LEU A 387 31.34 -5.90 15.80
C LEU A 387 32.60 -5.65 16.69
N GLY A 388 33.65 -5.03 16.15
CA GLY A 388 34.76 -4.47 16.92
C GLY A 388 34.52 -3.06 17.48
N ALA A 389 33.39 -2.42 17.18
CA ALA A 389 33.03 -1.12 17.76
C ALA A 389 32.33 -1.31 19.12
N PRO A 390 32.73 -0.60 20.18
CA PRO A 390 32.07 -0.69 21.47
C PRO A 390 30.60 -0.21 21.34
N PRO A 391 29.61 -0.95 21.88
CA PRO A 391 28.21 -0.60 21.72
C PRO A 391 27.91 0.72 22.41
N ALA A 392 27.19 1.59 21.72
CA ALA A 392 26.44 2.66 22.37
C ALA A 392 25.39 2.02 23.28
N ALA A 393 25.64 2.05 24.59
CA ALA A 393 24.81 1.52 25.67
C ALA A 393 24.39 0.03 25.52
N LYS A 394 25.02 -0.87 26.29
CA LYS A 394 24.53 -2.26 26.47
C LYS A 394 23.06 -2.22 26.91
N ILE A 395 22.14 -2.66 26.05
CA ILE A 395 20.81 -3.07 26.48
C ILE A 395 20.98 -4.54 26.76
N ALA A 396 21.17 -4.94 28.02
CA ALA A 396 21.30 -6.36 28.36
C ALA A 396 20.07 -7.09 27.79
N GLY A 397 20.30 -8.07 26.91
CA GLY A 397 19.23 -8.93 26.40
C GLY A 397 18.50 -9.56 27.59
N GLY A 398 17.16 -9.56 27.54
CA GLY A 398 16.40 -10.17 28.62
C GLY A 398 16.67 -11.68 28.67
N GLU A 399 16.50 -12.27 29.85
CA GLU A 399 16.75 -13.71 30.06
C GLU A 399 16.08 -14.61 28.99
N PRO A 400 14.80 -14.41 28.60
CA PRO A 400 14.18 -15.20 27.53
C PRO A 400 14.91 -15.14 26.19
N GLY A 401 15.38 -13.94 25.78
CA GLY A 401 16.12 -13.76 24.53
C GLY A 401 17.47 -14.46 24.55
N ARG A 402 18.20 -14.35 25.67
CA ARG A 402 19.50 -15.00 25.85
C ARG A 402 19.38 -16.52 25.86
N LEU A 403 18.37 -17.08 26.54
CA LEU A 403 18.11 -18.52 26.54
C LEU A 403 17.77 -19.04 25.13
N GLU A 404 16.95 -18.30 24.38
CA GLU A 404 16.60 -18.69 23.01
C GLU A 404 17.81 -18.58 22.08
N ALA A 405 18.66 -17.57 22.24
CA ALA A 405 19.90 -17.46 21.49
C ALA A 405 20.85 -18.65 21.76
N LEU A 406 20.99 -19.09 23.01
CA LEU A 406 21.77 -20.29 23.37
C LEU A 406 21.18 -21.56 22.75
N ARG A 407 19.85 -21.70 22.77
CA ARG A 407 19.15 -22.80 22.08
C ARG A 407 19.47 -22.83 20.58
N TRP A 408 19.51 -21.68 19.93
CA TRP A 408 19.90 -21.57 18.52
C TRP A 408 21.37 -21.93 18.28
N VAL A 409 22.29 -21.46 19.13
CA VAL A 409 23.71 -21.84 19.06
C VAL A 409 23.87 -23.36 19.18
N SER A 410 23.21 -23.98 20.16
CA SER A 410 23.22 -25.43 20.37
C SER A 410 22.65 -26.20 19.17
N TRP A 411 21.51 -25.74 18.64
CA TRP A 411 20.88 -26.34 17.46
C TRP A 411 21.78 -26.25 16.21
N LEU A 412 22.45 -25.10 15.99
CA LEU A 412 23.39 -24.92 14.88
C LEU A 412 24.64 -25.79 15.06
N LEU A 413 25.18 -25.89 16.28
CA LEU A 413 26.31 -26.75 16.59
C LEU A 413 26.03 -28.22 16.24
N GLY A 414 24.83 -28.71 16.54
CA GLY A 414 24.40 -30.07 16.22
C GLY A 414 24.24 -30.36 14.72
N ARG A 415 24.10 -29.32 13.88
CA ARG A 415 23.84 -29.46 12.43
C ARG A 415 25.00 -29.06 11.54
N ALA A 416 25.73 -28.01 11.91
CA ALA A 416 26.79 -27.39 11.13
C ALA A 416 28.07 -27.23 11.97
N GLN A 417 28.48 -28.31 12.64
CA GLN A 417 29.56 -28.31 13.61
C GLN A 417 30.85 -27.67 13.08
N SER A 418 31.27 -27.99 11.85
CA SER A 418 32.51 -27.44 11.27
C SER A 418 32.44 -25.92 11.15
N VAL A 419 31.34 -25.39 10.60
CA VAL A 419 31.13 -23.95 10.42
C VAL A 419 31.05 -23.23 11.77
N VAL A 420 30.36 -23.81 12.75
CA VAL A 420 30.24 -23.23 14.09
C VAL A 420 31.59 -23.18 14.79
N LEU A 421 32.41 -24.24 14.67
CA LEU A 421 33.76 -24.28 15.25
C LEU A 421 34.71 -23.29 14.58
N GLU A 422 34.58 -23.05 13.28
CA GLU A 422 35.34 -22.00 12.57
C GLU A 422 34.99 -20.59 13.08
N GLN A 423 33.73 -20.35 13.48
CA GLN A 423 33.26 -19.09 14.04
C GLN A 423 33.45 -18.97 15.56
N LEU A 424 34.05 -19.98 16.22
CA LEU A 424 34.24 -20.00 17.66
C LEU A 424 34.95 -18.74 18.21
N PRO A 425 35.98 -18.16 17.55
CA PRO A 425 36.60 -16.93 18.04
C PRO A 425 35.64 -15.74 18.14
N ALA A 426 34.66 -15.65 17.24
CA ALA A 426 33.65 -14.60 17.25
C ALA A 426 32.53 -14.89 18.26
N LEU A 427 32.23 -16.16 18.52
CA LEU A 427 31.18 -16.61 19.44
C LEU A 427 31.63 -16.62 20.92
N LEU A 428 32.93 -16.85 21.16
CA LEU A 428 33.48 -17.01 22.51
C LEU A 428 33.18 -15.84 23.46
N PRO A 429 33.29 -14.55 23.05
CA PRO A 429 32.93 -13.43 23.92
C PRO A 429 31.48 -13.49 24.40
N ALA A 430 30.55 -13.89 23.54
CA ALA A 430 29.13 -14.01 23.86
C ALA A 430 28.84 -15.17 24.83
N LEU A 431 29.49 -16.33 24.61
CA LEU A 431 29.37 -17.48 25.52
C LEU A 431 29.98 -17.20 26.89
N LEU A 432 31.13 -16.52 26.95
CA LEU A 432 31.73 -16.12 28.22
C LEU A 432 30.85 -15.10 28.98
N ASP A 433 30.23 -14.15 28.28
CA ASP A 433 29.26 -13.23 28.89
C ASP A 433 28.02 -13.98 29.42
N ALA A 434 27.54 -14.99 28.69
CA ALA A 434 26.44 -15.86 29.12
C ALA A 434 26.81 -16.72 30.34
N LEU A 435 28.00 -17.31 30.37
CA LEU A 435 28.52 -18.08 31.53
C LEU A 435 28.67 -17.22 32.78
N MET A 436 28.99 -15.94 32.61
CA MET A 436 29.11 -14.98 33.72
C MET A 436 27.79 -14.30 34.08
N SER A 437 26.67 -14.75 33.51
CA SER A 437 25.33 -14.23 33.78
C SER A 437 24.91 -14.44 35.23
N GLN A 438 24.12 -13.51 35.78
CA GLN A 438 23.47 -13.70 37.09
C GLN A 438 22.30 -14.69 37.04
N SER A 439 21.78 -14.97 35.85
CA SER A 439 20.75 -15.99 35.64
C SER A 439 21.40 -17.36 35.50
N GLU A 440 21.11 -18.25 36.45
CA GLU A 440 21.61 -19.63 36.47
C GLU A 440 21.22 -20.38 35.19
N ALA A 441 19.97 -20.20 34.72
CA ALA A 441 19.52 -20.82 33.48
C ALA A 441 20.34 -20.36 32.25
N VAL A 442 20.73 -19.09 32.19
CA VAL A 442 21.56 -18.57 31.09
C VAL A 442 22.99 -19.09 31.18
N ALA A 443 23.54 -19.18 32.40
CA ALA A 443 24.86 -19.76 32.61
C ALA A 443 24.88 -21.25 32.26
N GLU A 444 23.87 -22.02 32.70
CA GLU A 444 23.72 -23.44 32.37
C GLU A 444 23.54 -23.68 30.87
N GLY A 445 22.76 -22.85 30.18
CA GLY A 445 22.58 -22.97 28.74
C GLY A 445 23.82 -22.66 27.91
N ALA A 446 24.83 -22.01 28.50
CA ALA A 446 26.09 -21.66 27.85
C ALA A 446 27.20 -22.70 28.04
N LEU A 447 26.99 -23.68 28.94
CA LEU A 447 27.84 -24.85 29.14
C LEU A 447 27.57 -25.90 28.06
#